data_AF-A0A7Y2IQD9-F1
#
_entry.id   AF-A0A7Y2IQD9-F1
#
_cell.length_a   1.000
_cell.length_b   1.000
_cell.length_c   1.000
_cell.angle_alpha   90.00
_cell.angle_beta   90.00
_cell.angle_gamma   90.00
#
_symmetry.space_group_name_H-M   'P 1'
#
loop_
_entity.id
_entity.type
_entity.pdbx_description
1 polymer ?
#
loop_
_entity_poly.entity_id
_entity_poly.type
_entity_poly.pdbx_seq_one_letter_code
_entity_poly.pdbx_strand_id
1 'polypeptide(L)'
;ARSEGLRVVAHAGEEGPPEYVWQALDVLGAERIDHGVRALEDNALVERLAADQIPLTVCPLSNVKLRVVDDLKRHPLPQMLERGLFVTINSDDPSYFGGYVGDNYRATASALQWTDSTVAQLAANSIEASFLGDNAKRQLTDEISQVISPVR
;
A
#
# COMPACT_ATOMS: atom_id res chain seq x y z
N ALA A 1 5.02 19.77 12.03
CA ALA A 1 5.02 19.14 10.69
C ALA A 1 4.31 20.03 9.67
N ARG A 2 2.98 20.14 9.70
CA ARG A 2 2.21 20.96 8.74
C ARG A 2 2.57 22.45 8.74
N SER A 3 2.77 23.06 9.92
CA SER A 3 3.22 24.46 10.04
C SER A 3 4.57 24.71 9.35
N GLU A 4 5.39 23.67 9.23
CA GLU A 4 6.72 23.69 8.62
C GLU A 4 6.71 23.17 7.17
N GLY A 5 5.53 22.94 6.58
CA GLY A 5 5.40 22.44 5.21
C GLY A 5 5.78 20.96 5.00
N LEU A 6 5.97 20.20 6.07
CA LEU A 6 6.27 18.76 5.99
C LEU A 6 5.00 17.94 5.76
N ARG A 7 5.12 16.90 4.93
CA ARG A 7 4.06 15.88 4.73
C ARG A 7 3.84 15.09 6.01
N VAL A 8 2.62 14.63 6.22
CA VAL A 8 2.23 13.87 7.42
C VAL A 8 1.83 12.46 7.02
N VAL A 9 2.49 11.48 7.62
CA VAL A 9 2.16 10.05 7.49
C VAL A 9 2.10 9.44 8.88
N ALA A 10 1.39 8.33 9.02
CA ALA A 10 1.30 7.63 10.30
C ALA A 10 1.14 6.12 10.08
N HIS A 11 1.78 5.33 10.94
CA HIS A 11 1.47 3.92 11.09
C HIS A 11 0.11 3.78 11.80
N ALA A 12 -0.85 3.11 11.14
CA ALA A 12 -2.15 2.81 11.73
C ALA A 12 -2.80 1.62 11.01
N GLY A 13 -3.71 0.93 11.71
CA GLY A 13 -4.48 -0.16 11.11
C GLY A 13 -3.66 -1.39 10.73
N GLU A 14 -2.57 -1.68 11.46
CA GLU A 14 -1.84 -2.96 11.37
C GLU A 14 -2.13 -3.85 12.58
N GLU A 15 -1.60 -3.50 13.75
CA GLU A 15 -1.89 -4.19 15.02
C GLU A 15 -3.05 -3.53 15.76
N GLY A 16 -3.16 -2.20 15.63
CA GLY A 16 -4.23 -1.38 16.21
C GLY A 16 -5.53 -1.41 15.41
N PRO A 17 -6.67 -1.07 16.04
CA PRO A 17 -7.97 -1.18 15.40
C PRO A 17 -8.24 -0.01 14.41
N PRO A 18 -9.31 -0.07 13.60
CA PRO A 18 -9.63 0.94 12.59
C PRO A 18 -9.72 2.38 13.12
N GLU A 19 -10.09 2.57 14.39
CA GLU A 19 -10.19 3.89 15.02
C GLU A 19 -8.86 4.65 15.00
N TYR A 20 -7.72 3.96 14.99
CA TYR A 20 -6.41 4.61 14.89
C TYR A 20 -6.17 5.17 13.49
N VAL A 21 -6.76 4.58 12.46
CA VAL A 21 -6.73 5.12 11.10
C VAL A 21 -7.57 6.39 11.05
N TRP A 22 -8.79 6.39 11.62
CA TRP A 22 -9.61 7.60 11.76
C TRP A 22 -8.86 8.71 12.49
N GLN A 23 -8.20 8.41 13.61
CA GLN A 23 -7.41 9.40 14.35
C GLN A 23 -6.22 9.92 13.53
N ALA A 24 -5.52 9.06 12.80
CA ALA A 24 -4.45 9.48 11.91
C ALA A 24 -4.95 10.45 10.83
N LEU A 25 -6.12 10.19 10.24
CA LEU A 25 -6.73 11.07 9.24
C LEU A 25 -7.25 12.37 9.86
N ASP A 26 -8.10 12.30 10.88
CA ASP A 26 -8.88 13.45 11.34
C ASP A 26 -8.12 14.32 12.35
N VAL A 27 -7.27 13.71 13.18
CA VAL A 27 -6.52 14.43 14.23
C VAL A 27 -5.14 14.83 13.72
N LEU A 28 -4.39 13.87 13.16
CA LEU A 28 -3.03 14.13 12.68
C LEU A 28 -3.02 14.77 11.28
N GLY A 29 -4.08 14.56 10.48
CA GLY A 29 -4.12 14.95 9.07
C GLY A 29 -3.11 14.22 8.23
N ALA A 30 -2.96 12.91 8.44
CA ALA A 30 -2.12 12.06 7.63
C ALA A 30 -2.65 12.02 6.19
N GLU A 31 -1.77 12.23 5.21
CA GLU A 31 -2.08 12.11 3.78
C GLU A 31 -1.72 10.73 3.20
N ARG A 32 -1.09 9.87 4.03
CA ARG A 32 -0.83 8.45 3.76
C ARG A 32 -0.84 7.67 5.07
N ILE A 33 -1.40 6.47 5.04
CA ILE A 33 -1.39 5.54 6.16
C ILE A 33 -0.40 4.44 5.86
N ASP A 34 0.58 4.28 6.74
CA ASP A 34 1.47 3.14 6.64
C ASP A 34 0.73 1.90 7.21
N HIS A 35 0.76 0.79 6.46
CA HIS A 35 -0.04 -0.43 6.65
C HIS A 35 -1.53 -0.30 6.27
N GLY A 36 -2.43 -0.06 7.24
CA GLY A 36 -3.87 0.12 7.01
C GLY A 36 -4.69 -1.14 6.68
N VAL A 37 -4.13 -2.35 6.77
CA VAL A 37 -4.82 -3.61 6.41
C VAL A 37 -6.08 -3.89 7.23
N ARG A 38 -6.09 -3.48 8.51
CA ARG A 38 -7.25 -3.63 9.40
C ARG A 38 -8.37 -2.64 9.12
N ALA A 39 -8.17 -1.65 8.24
CA ALA A 39 -9.24 -0.74 7.84
C ALA A 39 -10.46 -1.49 7.25
N LEU A 40 -10.26 -2.68 6.68
CA LEU A 40 -11.33 -3.55 6.17
C LEU A 40 -12.36 -3.98 7.23
N GLU A 41 -12.07 -3.85 8.52
CA GLU A 41 -13.00 -4.16 9.60
C GLU A 41 -14.09 -3.08 9.77
N ASP A 42 -13.92 -1.90 9.16
CA ASP A 42 -14.87 -0.79 9.17
C ASP A 42 -15.25 -0.36 7.73
N ASN A 43 -16.48 -0.67 7.33
CA ASN A 43 -16.96 -0.34 5.98
C ASN A 43 -16.98 1.17 5.69
N ALA A 44 -17.28 2.02 6.68
CA ALA A 44 -17.33 3.47 6.48
C ALA A 44 -15.91 4.02 6.27
N LEU A 45 -14.93 3.46 6.98
CA LEU A 45 -13.52 3.80 6.76
C LEU A 45 -13.05 3.34 5.38
N VAL A 46 -13.42 2.14 4.94
CA VAL A 46 -13.09 1.65 3.58
C VAL A 46 -13.65 2.59 2.52
N GLU A 47 -14.92 2.98 2.64
CA GLU A 47 -15.56 3.92 1.71
C GLU A 47 -14.83 5.27 1.69
N ARG A 48 -14.45 5.78 2.87
CA ARG A 48 -13.70 7.02 2.99
C ARG A 48 -12.33 6.94 2.31
N LEU A 49 -11.54 5.92 2.63
CA LEU A 49 -10.19 5.72 2.08
C LEU A 49 -10.21 5.55 0.56
N ALA A 50 -11.21 4.84 0.03
CA ALA A 50 -11.40 4.68 -1.41
C ALA A 50 -11.84 5.99 -2.08
N ALA A 51 -12.80 6.72 -1.50
CA ALA A 51 -13.28 7.97 -2.08
C ALA A 51 -12.18 9.04 -2.13
N ASP A 52 -11.39 9.16 -1.08
CA ASP A 52 -10.32 10.14 -0.95
C ASP A 52 -9.01 9.71 -1.64
N GLN A 53 -8.93 8.44 -2.07
CA GLN A 53 -7.71 7.83 -2.59
C GLN A 53 -6.52 8.03 -1.63
N ILE A 54 -6.71 7.70 -0.34
CA ILE A 54 -5.63 7.74 0.65
C ILE A 54 -4.73 6.51 0.44
N PRO A 55 -3.41 6.68 0.20
CA PRO A 55 -2.54 5.53 0.01
C PRO A 55 -2.34 4.74 1.31
N LEU A 56 -2.34 3.41 1.16
CA LEU A 56 -2.08 2.44 2.22
C LEU A 56 -0.81 1.64 1.88
N THR A 57 0.26 1.80 2.67
CA THR A 57 1.53 1.13 2.38
C THR A 57 1.59 -0.27 2.99
N VAL A 58 1.04 -1.24 2.27
CA VAL A 58 0.90 -2.63 2.76
C VAL A 58 2.23 -3.36 2.69
N CYS A 59 2.56 -4.13 3.73
CA CYS A 59 3.84 -4.81 3.90
C CYS A 59 3.63 -6.33 4.06
N PRO A 60 3.43 -7.09 2.96
CA PRO A 60 2.91 -8.46 3.05
C PRO A 60 3.75 -9.44 3.86
N LEU A 61 5.08 -9.40 3.71
CA LEU A 61 5.96 -10.27 4.50
C LEU A 61 5.96 -9.86 5.98
N SER A 62 5.91 -8.55 6.28
CA SER A 62 5.77 -8.05 7.66
C SER A 62 4.45 -8.50 8.28
N ASN A 63 3.33 -8.34 7.57
CA ASN A 63 2.00 -8.73 8.06
C ASN A 63 1.93 -10.22 8.43
N VAL A 64 2.61 -11.10 7.68
CA VAL A 64 2.73 -12.52 8.05
C VAL A 64 3.63 -12.73 9.26
N LYS A 65 4.79 -12.06 9.32
CA LYS A 65 5.75 -12.20 10.43
C LYS A 65 5.20 -11.69 11.76
N LEU A 66 4.43 -10.61 11.72
CA LEU A 66 3.74 -10.02 12.87
C LEU A 66 2.42 -10.73 13.19
N ARG A 67 2.02 -11.75 12.41
CA ARG A 67 0.77 -12.52 12.57
C ARG A 67 -0.50 -11.67 12.46
N VAL A 68 -0.43 -10.56 11.74
CA VAL A 68 -1.60 -9.79 11.30
C VAL A 68 -2.38 -10.61 10.28
N VAL A 69 -1.66 -11.41 9.48
CA VAL A 69 -2.19 -12.38 8.52
C VAL A 69 -1.49 -13.72 8.74
N ASP A 70 -2.23 -14.83 8.67
CA ASP A 70 -1.65 -16.16 8.88
C ASP A 70 -0.74 -16.62 7.71
N ASP A 71 -1.15 -16.34 6.47
CA ASP A 71 -0.50 -16.81 5.25
C ASP A 71 -0.75 -15.84 4.08
N LEU A 72 0.24 -15.64 3.21
CA LEU A 72 0.13 -14.73 2.06
C LEU A 72 -1.02 -15.09 1.11
N LYS A 73 -1.40 -16.37 0.99
CA LYS A 73 -2.53 -16.81 0.15
C LYS A 73 -3.88 -16.30 0.68
N ARG A 74 -3.92 -15.86 1.94
CA ARG A 74 -5.08 -15.28 2.62
C ARG A 74 -4.90 -13.79 2.90
N HIS A 75 -3.92 -13.15 2.29
CA HIS A 75 -3.66 -11.73 2.49
C HIS A 75 -4.88 -10.90 2.04
N PRO A 76 -5.28 -9.85 2.78
CA PRO A 76 -6.45 -9.02 2.44
C PRO A 76 -6.30 -8.18 1.17
N LEU A 77 -5.14 -8.19 0.51
CA LEU A 77 -4.83 -7.30 -0.61
C LEU A 77 -5.83 -7.42 -1.78
N PRO A 78 -6.30 -8.61 -2.21
CA PRO A 78 -7.31 -8.72 -3.25
C PRO A 78 -8.62 -8.00 -2.88
N GLN A 79 -9.06 -8.14 -1.62
CA GLN A 79 -10.27 -7.46 -1.13
C GLN A 79 -10.06 -5.95 -1.07
N MET A 80 -8.87 -5.48 -0.66
CA MET A 80 -8.56 -4.05 -0.66
C MET A 80 -8.64 -3.46 -2.07
N LEU A 81 -8.04 -4.14 -3.06
CA LEU A 81 -8.11 -3.75 -4.47
C LEU A 81 -9.53 -3.76 -5.02
N GLU A 82 -10.30 -4.82 -4.73
CA GLU A 82 -11.71 -4.94 -5.15
C GLU A 82 -12.57 -3.79 -4.60
N ARG A 83 -12.27 -3.33 -3.38
CA ARG A 83 -12.98 -2.22 -2.72
C ARG A 83 -12.46 -0.84 -3.14
N GLY A 84 -11.55 -0.77 -4.12
CA GLY A 84 -11.03 0.48 -4.66
C GLY A 84 -10.05 1.21 -3.74
N LEU A 85 -9.50 0.53 -2.73
CA LEU A 85 -8.48 1.11 -1.86
C LEU A 85 -7.17 1.33 -2.63
N PHE A 86 -6.56 2.48 -2.41
CA PHE A 86 -5.28 2.83 -3.00
C PHE A 86 -4.14 2.16 -2.22
N VAL A 87 -3.77 0.95 -2.61
CA VAL A 87 -2.73 0.15 -1.92
C VAL A 87 -1.40 0.12 -2.69
N THR A 88 -0.30 0.04 -1.94
CA THR A 88 1.06 -0.17 -2.44
C THR A 88 1.71 -1.39 -1.76
N ILE A 89 2.80 -1.93 -2.34
CA ILE A 89 3.59 -3.00 -1.73
C ILE A 89 4.92 -2.45 -1.23
N ASN A 90 5.23 -2.69 0.04
CA ASN A 90 6.40 -2.19 0.75
C ASN A 90 7.09 -3.32 1.53
N SER A 91 8.34 -3.10 1.97
CA SER A 91 9.15 -4.11 2.66
C SER A 91 9.19 -4.00 4.17
N ASP A 92 8.78 -2.84 4.72
CA ASP A 92 8.92 -2.52 6.13
C ASP A 92 10.40 -2.66 6.58
N ASP A 93 10.71 -3.51 7.56
CA ASP A 93 12.06 -3.89 7.97
C ASP A 93 12.57 -5.17 7.26
N PRO A 94 13.14 -5.09 6.05
CA PRO A 94 13.44 -6.26 5.21
C PRO A 94 14.39 -7.28 5.86
N SER A 95 15.34 -6.81 6.69
CA SER A 95 16.27 -7.66 7.43
C SER A 95 15.58 -8.52 8.50
N TYR A 96 14.48 -8.03 9.08
CA TYR A 96 13.70 -8.75 10.08
C TYR A 96 12.61 -9.61 9.44
N PHE A 97 11.99 -9.12 8.37
CA PHE A 97 10.82 -9.77 7.76
C PHE A 97 11.13 -10.68 6.57
N GLY A 98 12.40 -10.76 6.18
CA GLY A 98 12.90 -11.83 5.31
C GLY A 98 12.81 -11.52 3.81
N GLY A 99 12.73 -10.24 3.43
CA GLY A 99 12.73 -9.87 2.02
C GLY A 99 12.67 -8.37 1.78
N TYR A 100 13.39 -7.91 0.77
CA TYR A 100 13.32 -6.53 0.27
C TYR A 100 12.04 -6.34 -0.57
N VAL A 101 11.81 -5.12 -1.07
CA VAL A 101 10.57 -4.79 -1.81
C VAL A 101 10.30 -5.74 -2.98
N GLY A 102 11.34 -6.12 -3.74
CA GLY A 102 11.21 -7.07 -4.85
C GLY A 102 10.79 -8.48 -4.40
N ASP A 103 11.20 -8.90 -3.20
CA ASP A 103 10.79 -10.18 -2.61
C ASP A 103 9.33 -10.13 -2.17
N ASN A 104 8.87 -9.01 -1.62
CA ASN A 104 7.46 -8.80 -1.27
C ASN A 104 6.58 -8.88 -2.51
N TYR A 105 6.95 -8.21 -3.61
CA TYR A 105 6.23 -8.33 -4.89
C TYR A 105 6.18 -9.77 -5.39
N ARG A 106 7.33 -10.47 -5.47
CA ARG A 106 7.41 -11.84 -5.98
C ARG A 106 6.61 -12.83 -5.13
N ALA A 107 6.81 -12.80 -3.81
CA ALA A 107 6.14 -13.71 -2.88
C ALA A 107 4.62 -13.49 -2.88
N THR A 108 4.19 -12.24 -2.86
CA THR A 108 2.76 -11.88 -2.86
C THR A 108 2.10 -12.23 -4.19
N ALA A 109 2.72 -11.87 -5.32
CA ALA A 109 2.18 -12.19 -6.65
C ALA A 109 2.09 -13.71 -6.87
N SER A 110 3.09 -14.47 -6.43
CA SER A 110 3.07 -15.93 -6.49
C SER A 110 1.97 -16.53 -5.60
N ALA A 111 1.83 -16.04 -4.36
CA ALA A 111 0.84 -16.56 -3.41
C ALA A 111 -0.61 -16.24 -3.82
N LEU A 112 -0.85 -15.05 -4.36
CA LEU A 112 -2.18 -14.57 -4.79
C LEU A 112 -2.47 -14.82 -6.27
N GLN A 113 -1.54 -15.47 -6.99
CA GLN A 113 -1.64 -15.79 -8.41
C GLN A 113 -1.91 -14.56 -9.30
N TRP A 114 -1.25 -13.45 -8.99
CA TRP A 114 -1.41 -12.20 -9.71
C TRP A 114 -0.69 -12.18 -11.04
N THR A 115 -1.28 -11.45 -11.98
CA THR A 115 -0.71 -11.15 -13.28
C THR A 115 0.29 -10.00 -13.20
N ASP A 116 1.14 -9.88 -14.22
CA ASP A 116 2.05 -8.74 -14.37
C ASP A 116 1.29 -7.40 -14.41
N SER A 117 0.06 -7.37 -14.94
CA SER A 117 -0.77 -6.15 -14.93
C SER A 117 -1.14 -5.72 -13.50
N THR A 118 -1.43 -6.65 -12.61
CA THR A 118 -1.75 -6.34 -11.20
C THR A 118 -0.50 -5.85 -10.48
N VAL A 119 0.64 -6.50 -10.73
CA VAL A 119 1.94 -6.10 -10.18
C VAL A 119 2.32 -4.69 -10.66
N ALA A 120 2.12 -4.40 -11.95
CA ALA A 120 2.39 -3.08 -12.52
C ALA A 120 1.44 -2.01 -11.98
N GLN A 121 0.17 -2.33 -11.76
CA GLN A 121 -0.77 -1.40 -11.09
C GLN A 121 -0.28 -1.04 -9.69
N LEU A 122 0.16 -2.01 -8.89
CA LEU A 122 0.70 -1.79 -7.55
C LEU A 122 2.01 -0.99 -7.57
N ALA A 123 2.85 -1.22 -8.57
CA ALA A 123 4.06 -0.43 -8.79
C ALA A 123 3.71 1.02 -9.16
N ALA A 124 2.78 1.24 -10.09
CA ALA A 124 2.32 2.57 -10.49
C ALA A 124 1.68 3.31 -9.31
N ASN A 125 0.87 2.60 -8.51
CA ASN A 125 0.34 3.08 -7.25
C ASN A 125 1.46 3.60 -6.32
N SER A 126 2.58 2.88 -6.19
CA SER A 126 3.69 3.31 -5.33
C SER A 126 4.36 4.60 -5.81
N ILE A 127 4.42 4.83 -7.12
CA ILE A 127 4.91 6.07 -7.72
C ILE A 127 3.95 7.22 -7.44
N GLU A 128 2.65 6.98 -7.64
CA GLU A 128 1.63 8.00 -7.40
C GLU A 128 1.51 8.36 -5.90
N ALA A 129 1.67 7.39 -5.01
CA ALA A 129 1.69 7.61 -3.56
C ALA A 129 2.98 8.26 -3.02
N SER A 130 3.99 8.43 -3.87
CA SER A 130 5.25 9.06 -3.50
C SER A 130 5.11 10.58 -3.35
N PHE A 131 6.06 11.20 -2.64
CA PHE A 131 6.16 12.65 -2.51
C PHE A 131 7.01 13.30 -3.61
N LEU A 132 7.21 12.59 -4.73
CA LEU A 132 7.89 13.13 -5.90
C LEU A 132 7.03 14.19 -6.59
N GLY A 133 7.67 15.10 -7.33
CA GLY A 133 6.97 16.02 -8.21
C GLY A 133 6.41 15.32 -9.45
N ASP A 134 5.36 15.90 -10.04
CA ASP A 134 4.57 15.26 -11.10
C ASP A 134 5.38 14.81 -12.33
N ASN A 135 6.47 15.50 -12.65
CA ASN A 135 7.34 15.11 -13.77
C ASN A 135 8.03 13.77 -13.49
N ALA A 136 8.65 13.63 -12.31
CA ALA A 136 9.29 12.39 -11.91
C ALA A 136 8.27 11.24 -11.78
N LYS A 137 7.06 11.53 -11.26
CA LYS A 137 5.99 10.54 -11.22
C LYS A 137 5.62 10.05 -12.63
N ARG A 138 5.33 10.97 -13.56
CA ARG A 138 5.01 10.62 -14.95
C ARG A 138 6.10 9.78 -15.60
N GLN A 139 7.37 10.19 -15.47
CA GLN A 139 8.49 9.45 -16.04
C GLN A 139 8.54 8.01 -15.52
N LEU A 140 8.46 7.81 -14.20
CA LEU A 140 8.55 6.48 -13.59
C LEU A 140 7.33 5.61 -13.93
N THR A 141 6.13 6.20 -14.00
CA THR A 141 4.91 5.50 -14.45
C THR A 141 4.99 5.09 -15.92
N ASP A 142 5.58 5.93 -16.78
CA ASP A 142 5.83 5.60 -18.19
C ASP A 142 6.83 4.44 -18.32
N GLU A 143 7.89 4.42 -17.51
CA GLU A 143 8.86 3.31 -17.45
C GLU A 143 8.18 1.99 -17.09
N ILE A 144 7.27 1.98 -16.11
CA ILE A 144 6.47 0.78 -15.77
C ILE A 144 5.63 0.33 -16.97
N SER A 145 4.96 1.28 -17.64
CA SER A 145 4.09 0.99 -18.79
C SER A 145 4.84 0.38 -19.97
N GLN A 146 6.11 0.76 -20.15
CA GLN A 146 7.00 0.20 -21.18
C GLN A 146 7.41 -1.24 -20.90
N VAL A 147 7.51 -1.64 -19.63
CA VAL A 147 7.84 -3.03 -19.25
C VAL A 147 6.68 -3.99 -19.54
N ILE A 148 5.44 -3.56 -19.31
CA ILE A 148 4.23 -4.39 -19.53
C ILE A 148 3.70 -4.36 -20.96
N SER A 149 4.08 -3.35 -21.74
CA SER A 149 3.75 -3.28 -23.17
C SER A 149 4.81 -4.06 -23.94
N PRO A 150 4.49 -5.19 -24.60
CA PRO A 150 5.48 -5.86 -25.42
C PRO A 150 5.96 -4.88 -26.49
N VAL A 151 7.27 -4.62 -26.52
CA VAL A 151 7.92 -3.98 -27.67
C VAL A 151 7.55 -4.81 -28.89
N ARG A 152 6.76 -4.22 -29.79
CA ARG A 152 6.42 -4.84 -31.09
C ARG A 152 7.66 -5.00 -31.95
#